data_AF-A0A0F9EDV7-F1
#
_entry.id   AF-A0A0F9EDV7-F1
#
_cell.length_a   1.000
_cell.length_b   1.000
_cell.length_c   1.000
_cell.angle_alpha   90.00
_cell.angle_beta   90.00
_cell.angle_gamma   90.00
#
_symmetry.space_group_name_H-M   'P 1'
#
loop_
_entity.id
_entity.type
_entity.pdbx_description
1 polymer ?
#
loop_
_entity_poly.entity_id
_entity_poly.type
_entity_poly.pdbx_seq_one_letter_code
_entity_poly.pdbx_strand_id
1 'polypeptide(L)' 'LGQVCEAAGLRFVAPPLKLCTDNAAMIAWAGIELFRLGRRDGLDLSARPRWPLDSSQPAMLGSGRKGAKA' A
#
# COMPACT_ATOMS: atom_id res chain seq x y z
N LEU A 1 -9.87 0.01 17.97
CA LEU A 1 -9.29 -1.17 17.29
C LEU A 1 -8.75 -2.19 18.28
N GLY A 2 -7.91 -1.81 19.27
CA GLY A 2 -7.39 -2.76 20.28
C GLY A 2 -8.47 -3.64 20.94
N GLN A 3 -9.52 -3.02 21.52
CA GLN A 3 -10.65 -3.74 22.12
C GLN A 3 -11.40 -4.67 21.14
N VAL A 4 -11.47 -4.29 19.86
CA VAL A 4 -12.12 -5.11 18.81
C VAL A 4 -11.26 -6.33 18.48
N CYS A 5 -9.94 -6.13 18.34
CA CYS A 5 -9.00 -7.23 18.12
C CYS A 5 -8.99 -8.20 19.32
N GLU A 6 -9.00 -7.68 20.54
CA GLU A 6 -9.07 -8.47 21.77
C GLU A 6 -10.34 -9.32 21.84
N ALA A 7 -11.51 -8.72 21.59
CA ALA A 7 -12.78 -9.45 21.52
C ALA A 7 -12.80 -10.54 20.43
N ALA A 8 -12.04 -10.35 19.35
CA ALA A 8 -11.90 -11.31 18.26
C ALA A 8 -10.76 -12.33 18.46
N GLY A 9 -10.01 -12.27 19.56
CA GLY A 9 -8.85 -13.14 19.80
C GLY A 9 -7.66 -12.88 18.85
N LEU A 10 -7.53 -11.66 18.33
CA LEU A 10 -6.50 -11.25 17.37
C LEU A 10 -5.47 -10.30 18.00
N ARG A 11 -4.23 -10.35 17.50
CA ARG A 11 -3.18 -9.40 17.88
C ARG A 11 -3.37 -8.06 17.15
N PHE A 12 -3.46 -6.97 17.90
CA PHE A 12 -3.38 -5.62 17.33
C PHE A 12 -1.92 -5.21 17.12
N VAL A 13 -1.60 -4.68 15.94
CA VAL A 13 -0.27 -4.15 15.60
C VAL A 13 -0.45 -2.78 14.94
N ALA A 14 0.30 -1.79 15.42
CA ALA A 14 0.37 -0.46 14.83
C ALA A 14 1.83 0.05 14.86
N PRO A 15 2.27 0.82 13.85
CA PRO A 15 3.61 1.39 13.85
C PRO A 15 3.73 2.55 14.85
N PRO A 16 4.96 2.93 15.26
CA PRO A 16 5.19 4.19 15.97
C PRO A 16 4.61 5.39 15.19
N LEU A 17 4.06 6.39 15.88
CA LEU A 17 3.36 7.52 15.25
C LEU A 17 4.14 8.23 14.15
N LYS A 18 5.47 8.37 14.33
CA LYS A 18 6.37 8.98 13.33
C LYS A 18 6.45 8.21 12.01
N LEU A 19 6.00 6.96 11.98
CA LEU A 19 5.94 6.11 10.79
C LEU A 19 4.52 5.90 10.28
N CYS A 20 3.49 6.47 10.94
CA CYS A 20 2.10 6.30 10.54
C CYS A 20 1.71 7.15 9.31
N THR A 21 2.38 8.29 9.10
CA THR A 21 2.14 9.19 7.96
C THR A 21 3.13 8.93 6.83
N ASP A 22 2.88 9.51 5.65
CA ASP A 22 3.79 9.43 4.50
C ASP A 22 5.23 9.77 4.89
N ASN A 23 6.14 8.84 4.61
CA ASN A 23 7.55 8.98 4.94
C ASN A 23 8.44 8.22 3.95
N ALA A 24 9.70 8.63 3.82
CA ALA A 24 10.64 7.98 2.91
C ALA A 24 11.05 6.56 3.38
N ALA A 25 10.96 6.27 4.68
CA ALA A 25 11.38 4.98 5.22
C ALA A 25 10.49 3.84 4.73
N MET A 26 9.17 4.04 4.64
CA MET A 26 8.25 3.02 4.09
C MET A 26 8.48 2.77 2.59
N ILE A 27 8.84 3.83 1.83
CA ILE A 27 9.17 3.70 0.40
C ILE A 27 10.46 2.90 0.24
N ALA A 28 11.50 3.22 1.01
CA ALA A 28 12.77 2.49 0.99
C ALA A 28 12.58 1.02 1.40
N TRP A 29 11.75 0.75 2.41
CA TRP A 29 11.45 -0.62 2.85
C TRP A 29 10.74 -1.43 1.75
N ALA A 30 9.68 -0.88 1.15
CA ALA A 30 9.01 -1.55 0.03
C ALA A 30 9.98 -1.80 -1.16
N GLY A 31 10.85 -0.83 -1.45
CA GLY A 31 11.86 -0.94 -2.50
C GLY A 31 12.85 -2.09 -2.26
N ILE A 32 13.39 -2.23 -1.04
CA ILE A 32 14.34 -3.31 -0.76
C ILE A 32 13.68 -4.69 -0.73
N GLU A 33 12.42 -4.79 -0.29
CA GLU A 33 11.66 -6.04 -0.36
C GLU A 33 11.45 -6.46 -1.82
N LEU A 34 11.06 -5.54 -2.70
CA LEU A 34 10.93 -5.81 -4.13
C LEU A 34 12.28 -6.18 -4.78
N PHE A 35 13.36 -5.46 -4.44
CA PHE A 35 14.69 -5.75 -4.96
C PHE A 35 15.18 -7.15 -4.54
N ARG A 36 14.92 -7.57 -3.29
CA ARG A 36 15.21 -8.91 -2.78
C ARG A 36 14.43 -10.00 -3.52
N LEU A 37 13.22 -9.68 -3.98
CA LEU A 37 12.42 -10.53 -4.87
C LEU A 37 12.87 -10.50 -6.35
N GLY A 38 13.98 -9.82 -6.66
CA GLY A 38 14.53 -9.73 -8.01
C GLY A 38 13.87 -8.68 -8.92
N ARG A 39 12.94 -7.87 -8.40
CA ARG A 39 12.29 -6.79 -9.15
C ARG A 39 13.26 -5.64 -9.35
N ARG A 40 13.45 -5.22 -10.60
CA ARG A 40 14.30 -4.10 -11.01
C ARG A 40 13.66 -3.43 -12.21
N ASP A 41 13.69 -2.11 -12.23
CA ASP A 41 13.21 -1.30 -13.34
C ASP A 41 14.39 -0.56 -14.01
N GLY A 42 14.25 -0.25 -15.29
CA GLY A 42 15.22 0.56 -16.04
C GLY A 42 15.08 2.06 -15.76
N LEU A 43 15.92 2.87 -16.41
CA LEU A 43 15.85 4.33 -16.32
C LEU A 43 14.62 4.94 -17.03
N ASP A 44 13.87 4.12 -17.76
CA ASP A 44 12.62 4.44 -18.43
C ASP A 44 11.39 4.31 -17.52
N LEU A 45 11.58 3.97 -16.23
CA LEU A 45 10.49 3.86 -15.26
C LEU A 45 9.70 5.17 -15.15
N SER A 46 8.39 5.08 -15.39
CA SER A 46 7.47 6.20 -15.29
C SER A 46 6.54 6.09 -14.08
N ALA A 47 6.22 7.23 -13.48
CA ALA A 47 5.28 7.30 -12.38
C ALA A 47 3.86 6.90 -12.83
N ARG A 48 3.13 6.18 -11.96
CA ARG A 48 1.72 5.83 -12.16
C ARG A 48 0.86 6.63 -11.18
N PRO A 49 0.26 7.78 -11.58
CA PRO A 49 -0.57 8.59 -10.69
C PRO A 49 -1.80 7.87 -10.12
N ARG A 50 -2.20 6.77 -10.78
CA ARG A 50 -3.22 5.83 -10.31
C ARG A 50 -2.62 4.43 -10.39
N TRP A 51 -2.04 4.00 -9.27
CA TRP A 51 -1.51 2.66 -9.14
C TRP A 51 -2.44 1.85 -8.22
N PRO A 52 -3.19 0.87 -8.75
CA PRO A 52 -4.02 0.01 -7.92
C PRO A 52 -3.14 -0.84 -6.99
N LEU A 53 -3.55 -0.96 -5.73
CA LEU A 53 -2.91 -1.84 -4.75
C LEU A 53 -3.20 -3.32 -5.06
N ASP A 54 -4.42 -3.61 -5.52
CA ASP A 54 -4.87 -4.93 -5.94
C ASP A 54 -5.32 -4.86 -7.40
N SER A 55 -4.66 -5.63 -8.28
CA SER A 55 -4.99 -5.71 -9.70
C SER A 55 -6.01 -6.80 -10.04
N SER A 56 -6.45 -7.60 -9.06
CA SER A 56 -7.42 -8.68 -9.23
C SER A 56 -8.88 -8.23 -9.09
N GLN A 57 -9.11 -7.04 -8.53
CA GLN A 57 -10.46 -6.50 -8.36
C GLN A 57 -10.87 -5.60 -9.53
N PRO A 58 -12.11 -5.74 -10.03
CA PRO A 58 -12.62 -4.86 -11.07
C PRO A 58 -12.67 -3.42 -10.56
N ALA A 59 -12.24 -2.46 -11.39
CA ALA A 59 -12.42 -1.06 -11.09
C ALA A 59 -13.92 -0.77 -10.89
N MET A 60 -14.31 -0.19 -9.76
CA MET A 60 -15.70 0.20 -9.54
C MET A 60 -16.14 1.19 -10.64
N LEU A 61 -16.99 0.74 -11.56
CA LEU A 61 -17.54 1.53 -12.67
C LEU A 61 -18.89 2.14 -12.27
N GLY A 62 -19.02 3.47 -12.35
CA GLY A 62 -20.25 4.22 -12.13
C GLY A 62 -20.07 5.72 -12.42
N SER A 63 -21.09 6.39 -12.98
CA SER A 63 -21.03 7.80 -13.38
C SER A 63 -20.73 8.72 -12.19
N GLY A 64 -19.70 9.56 -12.33
CA GLY A 64 -19.24 10.49 -11.28
C GLY A 64 -18.18 9.94 -10.31
N ARG A 65 -17.78 8.66 -10.41
CA ARG A 65 -16.70 8.08 -9.59
C ARG A 65 -15.40 8.04 -10.38
N LYS A 66 -14.42 8.85 -9.99
CA LYS A 66 -13.04 8.72 -10.49
C LYS A 66 -12.57 7.32 -10.11
N GLY A 67 -12.29 6.47 -11.10
CA GLY A 67 -11.87 5.08 -10.90
C GLY A 67 -10.62 4.95 -10.02
N ALA A 68 -10.37 3.73 -9.54
CA ALA A 68 -9.44 3.37 -8.47
C ALA A 68 -8.23 4.31 -8.31
N LYS A 69 -8.34 5.21 -7.32
CA LYS A 69 -7.20 5.57 -6.47
C LYS A 69 -7.15 4.50 -5.36
N ALA A 70 -5.96 4.18 -4.88
CA ALA A 70 -5.79 3.28 -3.74
C ALA A 70 -6.74 3.66 -2.58
#